data_AF-W2NDU9-F1
#
_entry.id   AF-W2NDU9-F1
#
_cell.length_a   1.000
_cell.length_b   1.000
_cell.length_c   1.000
_cell.angle_alpha   90.00
_cell.angle_beta   90.00
_cell.angle_gamma   90.00
#
_symmetry.space_group_name_H-M   'P 1'
#
loop_
_entity.id
_entity.type
_entity.pdbx_description
1 polymer ?
#
loop_
_entity_poly.entity_id
_entity_poly.type
_entity_poly.pdbx_seq_one_letter_code
_entity_poly.pdbx_strand_id
1 'polypeptide(L)'
;MYLETIFCAEDIQKQLPVEAQKFALVDRNLKSTMLRTKTDPSVIRSVESGPELLDKFRMSNRLLEEIQKPLEDYLKTKRMAFPRFYFLSNDELLEILKLVIHELFSRIWANASML
;
A
#
# COMPACT_ATOMS: atom_id res chain seq x y z
N MET A 1 -0.80 2.32 -7.59
CA MET A 1 0.58 2.79 -7.35
C MET A 1 0.79 3.37 -5.96
N TYR A 2 -0.06 4.28 -5.47
CA TYR A 2 0.16 4.92 -4.16
C TYR A 2 0.23 3.95 -2.96
N LEU A 3 -0.75 3.04 -2.82
CA LEU A 3 -0.79 2.08 -1.70
C LEU A 3 0.35 1.05 -1.72
N GLU A 4 0.83 0.66 -2.91
CA GLU A 4 1.96 -0.26 -3.03
C GLU A 4 3.21 0.33 -2.39
N THR A 5 3.51 1.59 -2.70
CA THR A 5 4.67 2.28 -2.11
C THR A 5 4.55 2.52 -0.60
N ILE A 6 3.36 2.45 -0.02
CA ILE A 6 3.12 2.64 1.41
C ILE A 6 3.24 1.30 2.14
N PHE A 7 2.52 0.28 1.68
CA PHE A 7 2.52 -1.04 2.32
C PHE A 7 3.77 -1.87 2.02
N CYS A 8 4.60 -1.46 1.07
CA CYS A 8 5.96 -2.01 0.90
C CYS A 8 6.98 -1.42 1.88
N ALA A 9 6.68 -0.35 2.62
CA ALA A 9 7.59 0.23 3.59
C ALA A 9 7.65 -0.62 4.88
N GLU A 10 8.86 -0.94 5.34
CA GLU A 10 9.07 -1.86 6.47
C GLU A 10 8.44 -1.37 7.78
N ASP A 11 8.47 -0.05 8.02
CA ASP A 11 7.87 0.58 9.19
C ASP A 11 6.34 0.48 9.19
N ILE A 12 5.71 0.61 8.02
CA ILE A 12 4.27 0.45 7.83
C ILE A 12 3.89 -1.02 8.02
N GLN A 13 4.68 -1.96 7.48
CA GLN A 13 4.44 -3.39 7.70
C GLN A 13 4.51 -3.78 9.18
N LYS A 14 5.38 -3.13 9.96
CA LYS A 14 5.47 -3.35 11.42
C LYS A 14 4.31 -2.72 12.18
N GLN A 15 3.87 -1.52 11.79
CA GLN A 15 2.81 -0.78 12.49
C GLN A 15 1.39 -1.20 12.08
N LEU A 16 1.20 -1.65 10.84
CA LEU A 16 -0.08 -2.10 10.26
C LEU A 16 0.08 -3.48 9.60
N PRO A 17 0.45 -4.54 10.36
CA PRO A 17 0.78 -5.84 9.79
C PRO A 17 -0.43 -6.55 9.17
N VAL A 18 -1.62 -6.37 9.74
CA VAL A 18 -2.85 -6.99 9.24
C VAL A 18 -3.26 -6.36 7.91
N GLU A 19 -3.23 -5.03 7.83
CA GLU A 19 -3.55 -4.27 6.64
C GLU A 19 -2.53 -4.52 5.52
N ALA A 20 -1.24 -4.61 5.86
CA ALA A 20 -0.19 -4.98 4.91
C ALA A 20 -0.44 -6.36 4.28
N GLN A 21 -0.86 -7.35 5.07
CA GLN A 21 -1.22 -8.68 4.55
C GLN A 21 -2.45 -8.63 3.64
N LYS A 22 -3.49 -7.89 4.03
CA LYS A 22 -4.68 -7.68 3.18
C LYS A 22 -4.30 -7.02 1.86
N PHE A 23 -3.46 -5.99 1.90
CA PHE A 23 -2.98 -5.30 0.70
C PHE A 23 -2.16 -6.25 -0.19
N ALA A 24 -1.27 -7.06 0.39
CA ALA A 24 -0.48 -8.03 -0.37
C ALA A 24 -1.34 -9.07 -1.10
N LEU A 25 -2.47 -9.48 -0.51
CA LEU A 25 -3.45 -10.35 -1.17
C LEU A 25 -4.11 -9.65 -2.37
N VAL A 26 -4.54 -8.40 -2.19
CA VAL A 26 -5.11 -7.58 -3.27
C VAL A 26 -4.11 -7.40 -4.41
N ASP A 27 -2.87 -7.02 -4.09
CA ASP A 27 -1.80 -6.80 -5.06
C ASP A 27 -1.50 -8.07 -5.87
N ARG A 28 -1.41 -9.24 -5.20
CA ARG A 28 -1.22 -10.52 -5.88
C ARG A 28 -2.37 -10.84 -6.84
N ASN A 29 -3.61 -10.65 -6.40
CA ASN A 29 -4.79 -10.91 -7.23
C ASN A 29 -4.82 -10.01 -8.47
N LEU A 30 -4.50 -8.73 -8.30
CA LEU A 30 -4.41 -7.75 -9.37
C LEU A 30 -3.29 -8.09 -10.35
N LYS A 31 -2.06 -8.36 -9.86
CA LYS A 31 -0.91 -8.73 -10.71
C LYS A 31 -1.16 -10.02 -11.50
N SER A 32 -1.74 -11.04 -10.86
CA SER A 32 -2.11 -12.29 -11.52
C SER A 32 -3.14 -12.06 -12.63
N THR A 33 -4.14 -11.23 -12.37
CA THR A 33 -5.16 -10.87 -13.37
C THR A 33 -4.56 -10.09 -14.53
N MET A 34 -3.73 -9.07 -14.26
CA MET A 34 -3.02 -8.30 -15.29
C MET A 34 -2.13 -9.19 -16.17
N LEU A 35 -1.43 -10.17 -15.58
CA LEU A 35 -0.59 -11.10 -16.34
C LEU A 35 -1.43 -12.01 -17.26
N ARG A 36 -2.58 -12.50 -16.78
CA ARG A 36 -3.53 -13.25 -17.62
C ARG A 36 -4.02 -12.41 -18.79
N THR A 37 -4.48 -11.18 -18.53
CA THR A 37 -4.98 -10.28 -19.58
C THR A 37 -3.89 -9.84 -20.55
N LYS A 38 -2.63 -9.76 -20.11
CA LYS A 38 -1.49 -9.53 -21.01
C LYS A 38 -1.26 -10.71 -21.95
N THR A 39 -1.46 -11.95 -21.47
CA THR A 39 -1.28 -13.18 -22.24
C THR A 39 -2.43 -13.42 -23.21
N ASP A 40 -3.66 -13.16 -22.78
CA ASP A 40 -4.87 -13.18 -23.62
C ASP A 40 -5.61 -11.84 -23.50
N PRO A 41 -5.39 -10.91 -24.45
CA PRO A 41 -6.01 -9.58 -24.43
C PRO A 41 -7.49 -9.59 -24.82
N SER A 42 -8.07 -10.75 -25.18
CA SER A 42 -9.49 -10.84 -25.48
C SER A 42 -10.32 -10.59 -24.22
N VAL A 43 -10.97 -9.42 -24.18
CA VAL A 43 -11.86 -9.05 -23.07
C VAL A 43 -12.99 -10.06 -22.94
N ILE A 44 -13.64 -10.43 -24.05
CA ILE A 44 -14.77 -11.38 -24.05
C ILE A 44 -14.35 -12.70 -23.41
N ARG A 45 -13.26 -13.33 -23.87
CA ARG A 45 -12.78 -14.60 -23.29
C ARG A 45 -12.43 -14.49 -21.82
N SER A 46 -11.88 -13.35 -21.41
CA SER A 46 -11.53 -13.08 -20.01
C SER A 46 -12.74 -13.03 -19.07
N VAL A 47 -13.87 -12.48 -19.52
CA VAL A 47 -15.13 -12.43 -18.72
C VAL A 47 -16.02 -13.65 -18.91
N GLU A 48 -15.95 -14.30 -20.08
CA GLU A 48 -16.73 -15.50 -20.42
C GLU A 48 -16.29 -16.72 -19.60
N SER A 49 -15.08 -16.68 -19.03
CA SER A 49 -14.54 -17.69 -18.10
C SER A 49 -15.34 -17.82 -16.77
N GLY A 50 -16.35 -16.97 -16.53
CA GLY A 50 -17.28 -17.08 -15.40
C GLY A 50 -17.16 -15.97 -14.34
N PRO A 51 -17.98 -16.02 -13.27
CA PRO A 51 -18.08 -14.95 -12.26
C PRO A 51 -16.84 -14.82 -11.37
N GLU A 52 -15.89 -15.78 -11.43
CA GLU A 52 -14.70 -15.82 -10.58
C GLU A 52 -13.88 -14.53 -10.63
N LEU A 53 -13.76 -13.92 -11.81
CA LEU A 53 -13.04 -12.65 -11.98
C LEU A 53 -13.76 -11.50 -11.25
N LEU A 54 -15.08 -11.42 -11.40
CA LEU A 54 -15.90 -10.42 -10.72
C LEU A 54 -15.85 -10.59 -9.20
N ASP A 55 -15.91 -11.82 -8.71
CA ASP A 55 -15.83 -12.12 -7.28
C ASP A 55 -14.46 -11.79 -6.69
N LYS A 56 -13.37 -12.05 -7.43
CA LYS A 56 -12.01 -11.62 -7.08
C LYS A 56 -11.90 -10.10 -6.95
N PHE A 57 -12.48 -9.34 -7.88
CA PHE A 57 -12.47 -7.88 -7.80
C PHE A 57 -13.35 -7.35 -6.66
N ARG A 58 -14.54 -7.93 -6.45
CA ARG A 58 -15.41 -7.57 -5.32
C ARG A 58 -14.74 -7.83 -3.98
N MET A 59 -14.07 -8.98 -3.84
CA MET A 59 -13.28 -9.29 -2.65
C MET A 59 -12.15 -8.26 -2.47
N SER A 60 -11.43 -7.95 -3.54
CA SER A 60 -10.32 -6.99 -3.49
C SER A 60 -10.78 -5.60 -3.08
N ASN A 61 -11.93 -5.12 -3.58
CA ASN A 61 -12.51 -3.84 -3.18
C ASN A 61 -12.90 -3.82 -1.70
N ARG A 62 -13.54 -4.88 -1.19
CA ARG A 62 -13.87 -4.97 0.24
C ARG A 62 -12.63 -4.91 1.12
N LEU A 63 -11.57 -5.63 0.74
CA LEU A 63 -10.30 -5.58 1.46
C LEU A 63 -9.68 -4.17 1.43
N LEU A 64 -9.77 -3.46 0.31
CA LEU A 64 -9.29 -2.07 0.21
C LEU A 64 -10.10 -1.12 1.10
N GLU A 65 -11.42 -1.26 1.17
CA GLU A 65 -12.27 -0.50 2.08
C GLU A 65 -11.90 -0.74 3.55
N GLU A 66 -11.62 -2.00 3.92
CA GLU A 66 -11.17 -2.37 5.26
C GLU A 66 -9.80 -1.78 5.62
N ILE A 67 -8.94 -1.53 4.64
CA ILE A 67 -7.59 -0.95 4.83
C ILE A 67 -7.65 0.58 5.01
N GLN A 68 -8.64 1.25 4.42
CA GLN A 68 -8.72 2.73 4.41
C GLN A 68 -8.79 3.32 5.82
N LYS A 69 -9.70 2.82 6.67
CA LYS A 69 -9.91 3.40 8.01
C LYS A 69 -8.68 3.26 8.93
N PRO A 70 -8.06 2.07 9.07
CA PRO A 70 -6.83 1.94 9.86
C PRO A 70 -5.68 2.82 9.35
N LEU A 71 -5.56 2.98 8.02
CA LEU A 71 -4.55 3.86 7.44
C LEU A 71 -4.81 5.33 7.81
N GLU A 72 -6.06 5.79 7.77
CA GLU A 72 -6.42 7.14 8.21
C GLU A 72 -6.11 7.37 9.69
N ASP A 73 -6.44 6.41 10.55
CA ASP A 73 -6.20 6.51 11.99
C ASP A 73 -4.69 6.49 12.31
N TYR A 74 -3.90 5.74 11.54
CA TYR A 74 -2.44 5.81 11.57
C TYR A 74 -1.93 7.22 11.24
N LEU A 75 -2.43 7.82 10.15
CA LEU A 75 -2.03 9.19 9.75
C LEU A 75 -2.42 10.23 10.78
N LYS A 76 -3.62 10.13 11.37
CA LYS A 76 -4.05 11.00 12.48
C LYS A 76 -3.09 10.91 13.66
N THR A 77 -2.63 9.71 14.00
CA THR A 77 -1.65 9.51 15.08
C THR A 77 -0.34 10.23 14.78
N LYS A 78 0.15 10.18 13.53
CA LYS A 78 1.35 10.94 13.12
C LYS A 78 1.12 12.45 13.17
N ARG A 79 -0.08 12.93 12.82
CA ARG A 79 -0.45 14.36 12.95
C ARG A 79 -0.50 14.83 14.39
N MET A 80 -1.03 14.02 15.31
CA MET A 80 -1.06 14.35 16.73
C MET A 80 0.36 14.47 17.32
N ALA A 81 1.29 13.62 16.88
CA ALA A 81 2.69 13.68 17.31
C ALA A 81 3.44 14.92 16.80
N PHE A 82 3.06 15.46 15.63
CA PHE A 82 3.70 16.63 15.04
C PHE A 82 2.67 17.60 14.44
N PRO A 83 2.24 18.63 15.20
CA PRO A 83 1.13 19.52 14.82
C PRO A 83 1.27 20.24 13.47
N ARG A 84 2.49 20.36 12.93
CA ARG A 84 2.71 20.95 11.59
C ARG A 84 2.17 20.05 10.45
N PHE A 85 1.96 18.76 10.69
CA PHE A 85 1.40 17.83 9.69
C PHE A 85 -0.11 17.98 9.47
N TYR A 86 -0.81 18.81 10.26
CA TYR A 86 -2.21 19.13 9.99
C TYR A 86 -2.41 20.00 8.74
N PHE A 87 -1.37 20.72 8.29
CA PHE A 87 -1.42 21.52 7.07
C PHE A 87 -1.19 20.71 5.79
N LEU A 88 -0.85 19.43 5.93
CA LEU A 88 -0.53 18.55 4.80
C LEU A 88 -1.73 17.65 4.46
N SER A 89 -1.98 17.50 3.16
CA SER A 89 -2.85 16.43 2.65
C SER A 89 -2.32 15.05 3.05
N ASN A 90 -3.17 14.01 2.97
CA ASN A 90 -2.73 12.64 3.25
C ASN A 90 -1.60 12.20 2.31
N ASP A 91 -1.65 12.64 1.05
CA ASP A 91 -0.65 12.32 0.02
C ASP A 91 0.71 12.93 0.35
N GLU A 92 0.75 14.24 0.64
CA GLU A 92 1.98 14.95 1.04
C GLU A 92 2.55 14.40 2.35
N LEU A 93 1.70 14.10 3.33
CA LEU A 93 2.13 13.52 4.59
C LEU A 93 2.80 12.16 4.39
N LEU A 94 2.21 11.30 3.55
CA LEU A 94 2.76 9.98 3.26
C LEU A 94 4.04 10.06 2.42
N GLU A 95 4.18 11.06 1.56
CA GLU A 95 5.44 11.32 0.84
C GLU A 95 6.56 11.75 1.79
N ILE A 96 6.27 12.67 2.72
CA ILE A 96 7.25 13.11 3.73
C ILE A 96 7.64 11.96 4.68
N LEU A 97 6.68 11.14 5.11
CA LEU A 97 6.98 9.98 5.95
C LEU A 97 7.94 9.00 5.25
N LYS A 98 7.79 8.78 3.94
CA LYS A 98 8.72 7.97 3.15
C LYS A 98 10.13 8.58 3.11
N LEU A 99 10.22 9.88 2.82
CA LEU A 99 11.50 10.58 2.68
C LEU A 99 12.29 10.64 3.99
N VAL A 100 11.63 11.06 5.08
CA VAL A 100 12.30 11.22 6.40
C VAL A 100 12.80 9.88 6.92
N ILE A 101 12.07 8.79 6.68
CA ILE A 101 12.51 7.45 7.09
C ILE A 101 13.69 6.99 6.24
N HIS A 102 13.67 7.20 4.92
CA HIS A 102 14.80 6.86 4.04
C HIS A 102 16.06 7.66 4.37
N GLU A 103 15.93 8.96 4.67
CA GLU A 103 17.04 9.83 5.04
C GLU A 103 17.62 9.47 6.42
N LEU A 104 16.75 9.21 7.42
CA LEU A 104 17.19 8.75 8.74
C LEU A 104 17.88 7.39 8.66
N PHE A 105 17.35 6.44 7.87
CA PHE A 105 18.01 5.15 7.65
C PHE A 105 19.36 5.31 6.95
N SER A 106 19.43 6.11 5.89
CA SER A 106 20.68 6.38 5.18
C SER A 106 21.72 7.00 6.09
N ARG A 107 21.32 7.94 6.98
CA ARG A 107 22.22 8.58 7.93
C ARG A 107 22.69 7.65 9.05
N ILE A 108 21.81 6.77 9.54
CA ILE A 108 22.16 5.78 10.57
C ILE A 108 23.11 4.72 9.99
N TRP A 109 22.85 4.23 8.77
CA TRP A 109 23.68 3.20 8.13
C TRP A 109 24.99 3.74 7.53
N ALA A 110 25.02 4.98 7.03
CA ALA A 110 26.25 5.64 6.60
C ALA A 110 27.23 5.87 7.76
N ASN A 111 26.71 6.10 8.98
CA ASN A 111 27.56 6.18 10.18
C ASN A 111 27.96 4.80 10.71
N ALA A 112 27.16 3.75 10.49
CA ALA A 112 27.47 2.40 10.94
C ALA A 112 28.49 1.66 10.06
N SER A 113 28.74 2.12 8.83
CA SER A 113 29.72 1.56 7.89
C SER A 113 31.08 2.28 7.92
N MET A 114 31.23 3.28 8.81
CA MET A 114 32.47 4.01 9.07
C MET A 114 33.18 3.56 10.37
N LEU A 115 32.71 2.46 10.98
CA LEU A 115 33.32 1.73 12.10
C LEU A 115 33.56 0.28 11.67
#